data_AF-Q8EG60-F1
#
_entry.id   AF-Q8EG60-F1
#
_cell.length_a   1.000
_cell.length_b   1.000
_cell.length_c   1.000
_cell.angle_alpha   90.00
_cell.angle_beta   90.00
_cell.angle_gamma   90.00
#
_symmetry.space_group_name_H-M   'P 1'
#
loop_
_entity.id
_entity.type
_entity.pdbx_description
1 polymer ?
#
loop_
_entity_poly.entity_id
_entity_poly.type
_entity_poly.pdbx_seq_one_letter_code
_entity_poly.pdbx_strand_id
1 'polypeptide(L)'
;MKLPIASLFLCAFLGFTAQAAQPQVNQHKSPASTTCTGTYPSYFQDPAFSKTGMWDNQVIINQAYPGWQGPIFRLSDAYSSAKADKQMPWLKFNPFDKNLSEKDKNTQAWNYLWAVMAYIQEGNIDSGDVNTDWDLCNNKVRSWYHIPYQTYDPLSGREFIHGLTREAPVTMTIKGQGEIKTTMWAVGFYNPQAANSLAKVWTGADSPVMPQTNFAFNEGSVIGKLLFTTATPNNYPFLENVPVWRANISASEYCECKNADSSACSFQQETEQCPRSVADVYLLQFDIAVRDSRSPVGWAYGTFVADGQFKAKEKNPWNRISPLGLMWGNDTPPVTVGAAAFPQNSVSGLKDSAVFQEVVTRLNEKTNAGHLGCNGRLNGPADNALSSCLSCHQTASVPDSTNNTPAIMYQFASYQEPGSGQCLTTPSKLDLAIDQVYFKSFQCSESFTGPQNIVPLPKYTQGQQQWISTDFSLQLSISLTQWQEWQQDQQNLQKNIKVRVFDGTLPSR
;
A
#
# COMPACT_ATOMS: atom_id res chain seq x y z
N MET A 1 66.00 53.59 28.62
CA MET A 1 65.96 53.02 29.99
C MET A 1 64.55 53.23 30.54
N LYS A 2 63.83 52.12 30.78
CA LYS A 2 62.66 51.93 31.66
C LYS A 2 61.32 52.64 31.38
N LEU A 3 60.32 51.81 31.07
CA LEU A 3 58.87 51.87 31.45
C LEU A 3 58.68 52.17 32.96
N PRO A 4 57.53 52.72 33.44
CA PRO A 4 56.19 52.06 33.56
C PRO A 4 54.99 52.98 33.18
N ILE A 5 53.77 52.54 32.83
CA ILE A 5 52.70 51.69 33.44
C ILE A 5 51.75 52.42 34.43
N ALA A 6 50.47 52.43 34.02
CA ALA A 6 49.17 52.35 34.73
C ALA A 6 48.57 53.52 35.53
N SER A 7 47.29 53.79 35.23
CA SER A 7 46.20 53.83 36.23
C SER A 7 44.85 53.50 35.59
N LEU A 8 44.09 52.64 36.28
CA LEU A 8 42.73 52.14 35.99
C LEU A 8 41.66 53.23 36.15
N PHE A 9 40.55 53.09 35.41
CA PHE A 9 39.22 53.53 35.86
C PHE A 9 38.14 52.51 35.47
N LEU A 10 37.24 52.24 36.42
CA LEU A 10 36.18 51.23 36.37
C LEU A 10 34.79 51.91 36.20
N CYS A 11 34.01 51.38 35.26
CA CYS A 11 32.55 51.27 35.12
C CYS A 11 31.56 52.34 35.61
N ALA A 12 30.66 52.73 34.69
CA ALA A 12 29.20 52.77 34.92
C ALA A 12 28.44 52.50 33.59
N PHE A 13 27.43 51.63 33.64
CA PHE A 13 26.50 51.27 32.54
C PHE A 13 25.28 52.21 32.53
N LEU A 14 24.67 52.42 31.35
CA LEU A 14 23.24 52.15 31.06
C LEU A 14 22.83 52.54 29.63
N GLY A 15 22.35 51.54 28.87
CA GLY A 15 21.15 51.57 28.01
C GLY A 15 21.12 52.39 26.71
N PHE A 16 21.30 51.73 25.56
CA PHE A 16 20.69 52.13 24.29
C PHE A 16 20.17 50.91 23.51
N THR A 17 18.92 50.99 23.08
CA THR A 17 18.17 50.03 22.26
C THR A 17 18.60 50.11 20.79
N ALA A 18 18.98 48.99 20.18
CA ALA A 18 19.32 48.90 18.77
C ALA A 18 18.12 48.46 17.94
N GLN A 19 17.73 49.29 16.97
CA GLN A 19 16.74 48.99 15.93
C GLN A 19 17.35 47.99 14.93
N ALA A 20 16.71 46.84 14.74
CA ALA A 20 17.16 45.80 13.81
C ALA A 20 16.95 46.21 12.34
N ALA A 21 18.02 46.16 11.56
CA ALA A 21 17.98 46.25 10.11
C ALA A 21 17.46 44.92 9.52
N GLN A 22 16.44 45.00 8.66
CA GLN A 22 15.89 43.85 7.95
C GLN A 22 16.91 43.31 6.91
N PRO A 23 17.15 41.99 6.85
CA PRO A 23 17.93 41.42 5.75
C PRO A 23 17.07 41.33 4.48
N GLN A 24 17.60 41.88 3.38
CA GLN A 24 17.04 41.70 2.05
C GLN A 24 17.07 40.22 1.66
N VAL A 25 15.89 39.72 1.29
CA VAL A 25 15.66 38.38 0.75
C VAL A 25 16.37 38.26 -0.59
N ASN A 26 17.44 37.45 -0.64
CA ASN A 26 17.92 36.89 -1.90
C ASN A 26 16.78 36.05 -2.49
N GLN A 27 16.25 36.48 -3.64
CA GLN A 27 15.37 35.66 -4.45
C GLN A 27 16.16 34.48 -5.00
N HIS A 28 16.28 33.43 -4.20
CA HIS A 28 16.52 32.09 -4.72
C HIS A 28 15.38 31.74 -5.67
N LYS A 29 15.73 31.28 -6.88
CA LYS A 29 14.81 30.62 -7.81
C LYS A 29 13.86 29.73 -7.02
N SER A 30 12.54 29.93 -7.19
CA SER A 30 11.51 29.16 -6.51
C SER A 30 11.86 27.66 -6.52
N PRO A 31 11.89 26.98 -5.37
CA PRO A 31 11.98 25.53 -5.38
C PRO A 31 10.78 25.00 -6.16
N ALA A 32 10.97 23.92 -6.93
CA ALA A 32 9.87 23.21 -7.56
C ALA A 32 8.71 23.10 -6.56
N SER A 33 7.51 23.53 -6.96
CA SER A 33 6.32 23.52 -6.12
C SER A 33 6.19 22.14 -5.49
N THR A 34 6.24 22.07 -4.15
CA THR A 34 6.03 20.82 -3.42
C THR A 34 4.71 20.19 -3.84
N THR A 35 4.68 18.86 -3.93
CA THR A 35 3.44 18.13 -4.26
C THR A 35 2.54 17.92 -3.04
N CYS A 36 2.97 18.31 -1.85
CA CYS A 36 2.21 18.21 -0.61
C CYS A 36 1.49 19.53 -0.35
N THR A 37 0.26 19.63 -0.86
CA THR A 37 -0.55 20.86 -0.81
C THR A 37 -1.33 20.99 0.49
N GLY A 38 -1.58 19.87 1.19
CA GLY A 38 -2.46 19.85 2.36
C GLY A 38 -3.93 19.97 1.98
N THR A 39 -4.31 19.42 0.82
CA THR A 39 -5.71 19.34 0.37
C THR A 39 -6.46 18.24 1.10
N TYR A 40 -5.80 17.12 1.38
CA TYR A 40 -6.38 15.97 2.07
C TYR A 40 -5.60 15.60 3.34
N PRO A 41 -6.25 14.98 4.35
CA PRO A 41 -5.57 14.59 5.59
C PRO A 41 -4.43 13.62 5.32
N SER A 42 -3.28 13.86 5.96
CA SER A 42 -2.09 13.04 5.76
C SER A 42 -2.12 11.75 6.56
N TYR A 43 -2.67 11.78 7.76
CA TYR A 43 -2.71 10.62 8.65
C TYR A 43 -3.92 10.67 9.59
N PHE A 44 -4.16 9.57 10.29
CA PHE A 44 -5.21 9.50 11.30
C PHE A 44 -4.93 10.54 12.41
N GLN A 45 -5.87 11.44 12.68
CA GLN A 45 -5.70 12.61 13.57
C GLN A 45 -4.67 13.65 13.13
N ASP A 46 -4.55 13.90 11.82
CA ASP A 46 -3.74 15.01 11.31
C ASP A 46 -4.19 16.37 11.92
N PRO A 47 -3.36 17.05 12.74
CA PRO A 47 -3.75 18.27 13.44
C PRO A 47 -3.97 19.45 12.50
N ALA A 48 -3.44 19.40 11.26
CA ALA A 48 -3.74 20.40 10.24
C ALA A 48 -5.20 20.31 9.74
N PHE A 49 -5.86 19.18 10.00
CA PHE A 49 -7.24 18.89 9.59
C PHE A 49 -8.19 18.88 10.80
N SER A 50 -8.08 19.87 11.67
CA SER A 50 -8.93 20.03 12.87
C SER A 50 -10.42 20.30 12.56
N LYS A 51 -10.76 20.60 11.29
CA LYS A 51 -12.12 20.94 10.83
C LYS A 51 -12.88 19.77 10.22
N THR A 52 -12.23 18.63 9.97
CA THR A 52 -12.88 17.46 9.35
C THR A 52 -13.44 16.47 10.37
N GLY A 53 -13.46 16.79 11.67
CA GLY A 53 -14.16 15.98 12.67
C GLY A 53 -13.68 14.53 12.67
N MET A 54 -12.38 14.30 12.85
CA MET A 54 -11.85 12.96 13.13
C MET A 54 -12.31 12.56 14.55
N TRP A 55 -13.58 12.15 14.66
CA TRP A 55 -14.31 11.52 15.77
C TRP A 55 -14.22 12.12 17.19
N ASP A 56 -15.39 12.29 17.83
CA ASP A 56 -15.48 12.62 19.25
C ASP A 56 -14.97 11.47 20.15
N ASN A 57 -14.16 11.80 21.18
CA ASN A 57 -13.67 10.91 22.26
C ASN A 57 -12.59 9.86 21.91
N GLN A 58 -11.69 10.14 20.96
CA GLN A 58 -10.54 9.26 20.72
C GLN A 58 -9.48 9.32 21.83
N VAL A 59 -8.91 8.15 22.16
CA VAL A 59 -7.81 7.97 23.15
C VAL A 59 -6.50 7.40 22.57
N ILE A 60 -6.37 7.20 21.25
CA ILE A 60 -5.08 7.00 20.57
C ILE A 60 -4.57 8.38 20.19
N ILE A 61 -3.27 8.59 20.37
CA ILE A 61 -2.55 9.77 19.91
C ILE A 61 -1.73 9.32 18.69
N ASN A 62 -2.28 9.43 17.49
CA ASN A 62 -1.53 9.26 16.24
C ASN A 62 -1.06 10.63 15.73
N GLN A 63 -0.35 11.34 16.60
CA GLN A 63 0.26 12.62 16.30
C GLN A 63 1.63 12.67 16.97
N ALA A 64 2.53 13.47 16.39
CA ALA A 64 3.82 13.73 16.98
C ALA A 64 3.66 14.30 18.40
N TYR A 65 4.29 13.64 19.39
CA TYR A 65 4.27 14.09 20.78
C TYR A 65 5.29 15.23 21.01
N PRO A 66 5.12 16.06 22.06
CA PRO A 66 6.08 17.10 22.40
C PRO A 66 7.51 16.55 22.50
N GLY A 67 8.40 17.09 21.67
CA GLY A 67 9.82 16.67 21.62
C GLY A 67 10.15 15.66 20.52
N TRP A 68 9.18 15.16 19.74
CA TRP A 68 9.46 14.36 18.54
C TRP A 68 10.42 15.10 17.58
N GLN A 69 11.50 14.43 17.16
CA GLN A 69 12.50 14.97 16.22
C GLN A 69 12.56 14.20 14.89
N GLY A 70 11.76 13.14 14.76
CA GLY A 70 11.72 12.33 13.54
C GLY A 70 10.87 12.97 12.44
N PRO A 71 10.74 12.31 11.28
CA PRO A 71 9.90 12.79 10.21
C PRO A 71 8.43 12.85 10.63
N ILE A 72 7.68 13.70 9.95
CA ILE A 72 6.22 13.78 10.04
C ILE A 72 5.70 13.66 8.60
N PHE A 73 4.87 12.65 8.39
CA PHE A 73 4.31 12.32 7.10
C PHE A 73 3.45 13.46 6.56
N ARG A 74 3.57 13.72 5.26
CA ARG A 74 2.72 14.65 4.52
C ARG A 74 2.26 13.98 3.23
N LEU A 75 0.97 14.09 2.96
CA LEU A 75 0.38 13.51 1.75
C LEU A 75 0.79 14.32 0.52
N SER A 76 1.56 13.69 -0.37
CA SER A 76 1.74 14.18 -1.73
C SER A 76 0.45 14.02 -2.55
N ASP A 77 -0.27 15.13 -2.75
CA ASP A 77 -1.67 15.18 -3.19
C ASP A 77 -1.94 16.17 -4.34
N ALA A 78 -0.90 16.79 -4.91
CA ALA A 78 -1.03 17.77 -6.00
C ALA A 78 -1.36 17.15 -7.38
N TYR A 79 -2.34 16.25 -7.49
CA TYR A 79 -2.62 15.45 -8.68
C TYR A 79 -2.88 16.29 -9.94
N SER A 80 -3.62 17.40 -9.81
CA SER A 80 -3.97 18.28 -10.93
C SER A 80 -2.77 19.01 -11.54
N SER A 81 -1.66 19.08 -10.80
CA SER A 81 -0.39 19.68 -11.25
C SER A 81 0.61 18.63 -11.78
N ALA A 82 0.22 17.35 -11.82
CA ALA A 82 1.11 16.25 -12.17
C ALA A 82 1.60 16.34 -13.62
N LYS A 83 2.90 16.59 -13.77
CA LYS A 83 3.55 16.62 -15.07
C LYS A 83 3.87 15.20 -15.51
N ALA A 84 3.27 14.77 -16.61
CA ALA A 84 3.55 13.48 -17.24
C ALA A 84 5.05 13.20 -17.35
N ASP A 85 5.51 12.11 -16.76
CA ASP A 85 6.84 11.56 -17.03
C ASP A 85 6.78 10.73 -18.32
N LYS A 86 7.70 11.00 -19.24
CA LYS A 86 7.79 10.29 -20.53
C LYS A 86 8.75 9.11 -20.47
N GLN A 87 9.50 8.96 -19.38
CA GLN A 87 10.43 7.85 -19.22
C GLN A 87 9.67 6.57 -18.90
N MET A 88 9.80 5.57 -19.78
CA MET A 88 9.23 4.24 -19.60
C MET A 88 10.29 3.18 -19.90
N PRO A 89 11.36 3.09 -19.07
CA PRO A 89 12.53 2.25 -19.36
C PRO A 89 12.20 0.75 -19.48
N TRP A 90 11.14 0.29 -18.82
CA TRP A 90 10.66 -1.09 -18.90
C TRP A 90 10.15 -1.49 -20.28
N LEU A 91 9.78 -0.53 -21.15
CA LEU A 91 9.32 -0.83 -22.51
C LEU A 91 10.37 -1.52 -23.38
N LYS A 92 11.65 -1.46 -23.00
CA LYS A 92 12.76 -2.19 -23.64
C LYS A 92 12.61 -3.72 -23.50
N PHE A 93 11.84 -4.17 -22.51
CA PHE A 93 11.62 -5.58 -22.20
C PHE A 93 10.15 -5.91 -22.43
N ASN A 94 9.89 -7.05 -23.07
CA ASN A 94 8.54 -7.52 -23.36
C ASN A 94 8.36 -8.98 -22.93
N PRO A 95 8.19 -9.25 -21.63
CA PRO A 95 7.97 -10.62 -21.14
C PRO A 95 6.63 -11.23 -21.57
N PHE A 96 5.73 -10.41 -22.12
CA PHE A 96 4.37 -10.79 -22.52
C PHE A 96 4.31 -11.47 -23.90
N ASP A 97 5.41 -11.46 -24.66
CA ASP A 97 5.46 -12.08 -25.98
C ASP A 97 5.34 -13.60 -25.88
N LYS A 98 4.22 -14.13 -26.41
CA LYS A 98 3.85 -15.54 -26.39
C LYS A 98 4.81 -16.43 -27.17
N ASN A 99 5.67 -15.87 -28.01
CA ASN A 99 6.66 -16.62 -28.80
C ASN A 99 7.99 -16.84 -28.06
N LEU A 100 8.17 -16.23 -26.89
CA LEU A 100 9.38 -16.41 -26.11
C LEU A 100 9.50 -17.84 -25.56
N SER A 101 10.73 -18.35 -25.53
CA SER A 101 11.03 -19.51 -24.70
C SER A 101 10.83 -19.16 -23.22
N GLU A 102 10.62 -20.15 -22.36
CA GLU A 102 10.47 -19.91 -20.91
C GLU A 102 11.69 -19.19 -20.31
N LYS A 103 12.89 -19.53 -20.78
CA LYS A 103 14.14 -18.87 -20.37
C LYS A 103 14.16 -17.39 -20.78
N ASP A 104 13.76 -17.08 -22.01
CA ASP A 104 13.75 -15.71 -22.51
C ASP A 104 12.64 -14.88 -21.84
N LYS A 105 11.46 -15.48 -21.63
CA LYS A 105 10.37 -14.89 -20.84
C LYS A 105 10.87 -14.48 -19.45
N ASN A 106 11.53 -15.39 -18.74
CA ASN A 106 12.05 -15.12 -17.39
C ASN A 106 13.15 -14.04 -17.41
N THR A 107 14.04 -14.06 -18.41
CA THR A 107 15.08 -13.03 -18.58
C THR A 107 14.47 -11.65 -18.84
N GLN A 108 13.47 -11.57 -19.72
CA GLN A 108 12.74 -10.33 -20.01
C GLN A 108 11.99 -9.83 -18.77
N ALA A 109 11.33 -10.72 -18.02
CA ALA A 109 10.59 -10.37 -16.81
C ALA A 109 11.52 -9.84 -15.72
N TRP A 110 12.68 -10.47 -15.52
CA TRP A 110 13.69 -10.00 -14.57
C TRP A 110 14.17 -8.59 -14.90
N ASN A 111 14.52 -8.34 -16.17
CA ASN A 111 14.98 -7.03 -16.61
C ASN A 111 13.86 -5.98 -16.58
N TYR A 112 12.63 -6.37 -16.89
CA TYR A 112 11.44 -5.51 -16.75
C TYR A 112 11.28 -5.04 -15.30
N LEU A 113 11.27 -5.96 -14.34
CA LEU A 113 11.13 -5.66 -12.91
C LEU A 113 12.20 -4.67 -12.43
N TRP A 114 13.48 -4.93 -12.72
CA TRP A 114 14.56 -4.05 -12.29
C TRP A 114 14.55 -2.69 -13.00
N ALA A 115 14.09 -2.62 -14.25
CA ALA A 115 13.91 -1.34 -14.94
C ALA A 115 12.81 -0.50 -14.29
N VAL A 116 11.71 -1.12 -13.85
CA VAL A 116 10.66 -0.43 -13.09
C VAL A 116 11.15 -0.05 -11.69
N MET A 117 11.84 -0.95 -10.98
CA MET A 117 12.40 -0.66 -9.66
C MET A 117 13.38 0.52 -9.69
N ALA A 118 14.29 0.57 -10.66
CA ALA A 118 15.20 1.69 -10.83
C ALA A 118 14.46 3.00 -11.13
N TYR A 119 13.43 2.96 -11.98
CA TYR A 119 12.54 4.11 -12.23
C TYR A 119 11.82 4.57 -10.95
N ILE A 120 11.39 3.63 -10.10
CA ILE A 120 10.73 3.97 -8.85
C ILE A 120 11.70 4.59 -7.83
N GLN A 121 12.89 4.01 -7.68
CA GLN A 121 13.86 4.39 -6.65
C GLN A 121 14.58 5.71 -6.93
N GLU A 122 14.75 6.09 -8.19
CA GLU A 122 15.49 7.30 -8.56
C GLU A 122 14.82 8.56 -7.96
N GLY A 123 15.59 9.31 -7.16
CA GLY A 123 15.14 10.45 -6.37
C GLY A 123 14.47 10.10 -5.04
N ASN A 124 14.08 8.85 -4.82
CA ASN A 124 13.41 8.39 -3.59
C ASN A 124 14.38 7.80 -2.57
N ILE A 125 15.51 7.21 -2.98
CA ILE A 125 16.47 6.54 -2.07
C ILE A 125 17.84 7.22 -2.00
N ASP A 126 17.87 8.52 -2.33
CA ASP A 126 19.09 9.29 -2.57
C ASP A 126 19.42 10.25 -1.42
N SER A 127 18.69 10.22 -0.30
CA SER A 127 18.91 11.17 0.81
C SER A 127 20.18 10.85 1.62
N GLY A 128 20.65 9.61 1.57
CA GLY A 128 21.75 9.10 2.39
C GLY A 128 21.31 8.65 3.79
N ASP A 129 20.02 8.78 4.12
CA ASP A 129 19.42 8.28 5.37
C ASP A 129 18.08 7.60 5.07
N VAL A 130 18.00 6.31 5.41
CA VAL A 130 16.80 5.48 5.23
C VAL A 130 15.56 6.12 5.84
N ASN A 131 15.68 6.88 6.94
CA ASN A 131 14.54 7.52 7.61
C ASN A 131 14.01 8.76 6.87
N THR A 132 14.80 9.34 5.97
CA THR A 132 14.41 10.52 5.17
C THR A 132 14.25 10.20 3.68
N ASP A 133 14.57 8.98 3.27
CA ASP A 133 14.20 8.43 1.97
C ASP A 133 12.66 8.36 1.83
N TRP A 134 12.19 8.32 0.59
CA TRP A 134 10.78 8.33 0.20
C TRP A 134 10.01 9.60 0.57
N ASP A 135 10.70 10.75 0.70
CA ASP A 135 10.08 12.07 0.78
C ASP A 135 9.50 12.49 -0.60
N LEU A 136 8.31 11.97 -0.91
CA LEU A 136 7.66 12.20 -2.19
C LEU A 136 7.33 13.68 -2.42
N CYS A 137 7.11 14.46 -1.35
CA CYS A 137 6.83 15.89 -1.42
C CYS A 137 7.96 16.67 -2.10
N ASN A 138 9.18 16.16 -1.96
CA ASN A 138 10.41 16.86 -2.26
C ASN A 138 11.32 16.10 -3.24
N ASN A 139 10.89 14.97 -3.80
CA ASN A 139 11.67 14.20 -4.79
C ASN A 139 12.13 15.14 -5.93
N LYS A 140 13.44 15.14 -6.18
CA LYS A 140 14.10 16.09 -7.10
C LYS A 140 14.18 15.59 -8.54
N VAL A 141 13.88 14.31 -8.77
CA VAL A 141 13.95 13.67 -10.09
C VAL A 141 12.57 13.64 -10.72
N ARG A 142 11.59 13.08 -10.02
CA ARG A 142 10.20 12.98 -10.50
C ARG A 142 9.21 13.07 -9.36
N SER A 143 8.07 13.68 -9.62
CA SER A 143 6.98 13.74 -8.65
C SER A 143 6.36 12.37 -8.45
N TRP A 144 6.03 12.06 -7.20
CA TRP A 144 5.27 10.89 -6.79
C TRP A 144 4.13 11.31 -5.89
N TYR A 145 3.04 10.55 -5.87
CA TYR A 145 1.80 10.92 -5.20
C TYR A 145 1.28 9.77 -4.35
N HIS A 146 0.58 10.07 -3.27
CA HIS A 146 -0.13 9.07 -2.47
C HIS A 146 -1.60 9.06 -2.86
N ILE A 147 -2.38 8.07 -2.43
CA ILE A 147 -3.85 8.13 -2.51
C ILE A 147 -4.43 8.70 -1.20
N PRO A 148 -5.46 9.57 -1.23
CA PRO A 148 -5.99 10.20 -0.03
C PRO A 148 -6.94 9.25 0.71
N TYR A 149 -7.46 9.65 1.87
CA TYR A 149 -8.49 8.90 2.62
C TYR A 149 -8.13 7.43 2.88
N GLN A 150 -6.89 7.17 3.29
CA GLN A 150 -6.49 5.91 3.93
C GLN A 150 -6.17 6.14 5.41
N THR A 151 -6.83 7.12 5.99
CA THR A 151 -6.52 7.71 7.29
C THR A 151 -7.65 7.51 8.29
N TYR A 152 -8.81 7.02 7.87
CA TYR A 152 -10.03 7.14 8.66
C TYR A 152 -10.18 6.05 9.74
N ASP A 153 -9.73 4.84 9.40
CA ASP A 153 -9.79 3.67 10.28
C ASP A 153 -8.79 3.80 11.45
N PRO A 154 -9.20 3.63 12.72
CA PRO A 154 -8.30 3.81 13.86
C PRO A 154 -7.22 2.72 13.98
N LEU A 155 -7.45 1.50 13.47
CA LEU A 155 -6.47 0.41 13.51
C LEU A 155 -5.56 0.41 12.29
N SER A 156 -6.11 0.67 11.11
CA SER A 156 -5.47 0.58 9.80
C SER A 156 -5.12 1.91 9.14
N GLY A 157 -5.62 3.02 9.66
CA GLY A 157 -5.33 4.35 9.13
C GLY A 157 -3.86 4.71 9.22
N ARG A 158 -3.40 5.52 8.26
CA ARG A 158 -2.01 5.98 8.16
C ARG A 158 -1.46 6.48 9.50
N GLU A 159 -0.28 6.01 9.86
CA GLU A 159 0.48 6.53 11.01
C GLU A 159 1.24 7.83 10.67
N PHE A 160 1.62 8.61 11.69
CA PHE A 160 2.08 10.00 11.49
C PHE A 160 3.53 10.15 11.03
N ILE A 161 4.37 9.11 11.08
CA ILE A 161 5.82 9.24 10.83
C ILE A 161 6.14 9.08 9.33
N HIS A 162 5.67 7.99 8.72
CA HIS A 162 5.92 7.59 7.33
C HIS A 162 4.63 7.36 6.53
N GLY A 163 3.45 7.50 7.13
CA GLY A 163 2.16 7.36 6.45
C GLY A 163 1.76 5.91 6.18
N LEU A 164 2.30 4.96 6.97
CA LEU A 164 2.02 3.53 6.81
C LEU A 164 0.59 3.17 7.27
N THR A 165 -0.11 2.35 6.49
CA THR A 165 -1.39 1.73 6.87
C THR A 165 -1.17 0.32 7.41
N ARG A 166 -1.94 -0.09 8.44
CA ARG A 166 -1.93 -1.49 8.89
C ARG A 166 -2.69 -2.35 7.88
N GLU A 167 -2.00 -3.32 7.31
CA GLU A 167 -2.54 -4.33 6.40
C GLU A 167 -2.95 -5.60 7.18
N ALA A 168 -3.34 -6.64 6.45
CA ALA A 168 -3.79 -7.93 7.00
C ALA A 168 -2.79 -8.55 7.99
N PRO A 169 -3.26 -9.38 8.95
CA PRO A 169 -2.37 -10.19 9.76
C PRO A 169 -1.61 -11.17 8.87
N VAL A 170 -0.30 -11.27 9.10
CA VAL A 170 0.53 -12.25 8.39
C VAL A 170 1.16 -13.19 9.40
N THR A 171 0.88 -14.47 9.21
CA THR A 171 1.55 -15.55 9.92
C THR A 171 2.75 -15.99 9.11
N MET A 172 3.93 -15.75 9.65
CA MET A 172 5.18 -16.22 9.06
C MET A 172 5.65 -17.47 9.80
N THR A 173 6.22 -18.43 9.07
CA THR A 173 6.68 -19.71 9.65
C THR A 173 8.19 -19.79 9.55
N ILE A 174 8.83 -20.16 10.66
CA ILE A 174 10.25 -20.50 10.70
C ILE A 174 10.35 -22.01 10.88
N LYS A 175 11.14 -22.65 10.02
CA LYS A 175 11.34 -24.10 10.11
C LYS A 175 11.96 -24.45 11.47
N GLY A 176 11.25 -25.29 12.23
CA GLY A 176 11.68 -25.74 13.55
C GLY A 176 11.35 -24.80 14.72
N GLN A 177 10.74 -23.62 14.49
CA GLN A 177 10.32 -22.72 15.57
C GLN A 177 8.81 -22.42 15.58
N GLY A 178 8.07 -22.83 14.54
CA GLY A 178 6.63 -22.67 14.46
C GLY A 178 6.20 -21.35 13.79
N GLU A 179 4.95 -20.97 14.02
CA GLU A 179 4.31 -19.78 13.48
C GLU A 179 4.52 -18.57 14.38
N ILE A 180 4.85 -17.43 13.77
CA ILE A 180 4.92 -16.13 14.44
C ILE A 180 3.88 -15.22 13.81
N LYS A 181 3.03 -14.64 14.66
CA LYS A 181 2.09 -13.61 14.25
C LYS A 181 2.83 -12.28 14.15
N THR A 182 2.69 -11.64 13.00
CA THR A 182 3.26 -10.32 12.73
C THR A 182 2.18 -9.40 12.19
N THR A 183 2.45 -8.10 12.18
CA THR A 183 1.62 -7.11 11.50
C THR A 183 2.36 -6.54 10.32
N MET A 184 1.61 -6.27 9.25
CA MET A 184 2.12 -5.64 8.05
C MET A 184 1.71 -4.18 8.00
N TRP A 185 2.66 -3.32 7.60
CA TRP A 185 2.49 -1.88 7.52
C TRP A 185 2.99 -1.37 6.17
N ALA A 186 2.15 -0.67 5.42
CA ALA A 186 2.47 -0.37 4.04
C ALA A 186 2.18 1.06 3.61
N VAL A 187 2.89 1.53 2.59
CA VAL A 187 2.61 2.79 1.93
C VAL A 187 2.74 2.62 0.42
N GLY A 188 1.69 3.03 -0.30
CA GLY A 188 1.62 3.00 -1.75
C GLY A 188 1.80 4.39 -2.36
N PHE A 189 2.41 4.44 -3.53
CA PHE A 189 2.66 5.68 -4.26
C PHE A 189 2.57 5.51 -5.77
N TYR A 190 2.27 6.61 -6.44
CA TYR A 190 1.79 6.69 -7.81
C TYR A 190 2.67 7.66 -8.60
N ASN A 191 3.11 7.24 -9.78
CA ASN A 191 3.85 8.15 -10.67
C ASN A 191 2.91 9.23 -11.26
N PRO A 192 3.45 10.22 -11.99
CA PRO A 192 2.62 11.30 -12.53
C PRO A 192 1.54 10.85 -13.52
N GLN A 193 1.76 9.77 -14.28
CA GLN A 193 0.74 9.23 -15.19
C GLN A 193 -0.48 8.72 -14.44
N ALA A 194 -0.24 7.99 -13.36
CA ALA A 194 -1.30 7.50 -12.48
C ALA A 194 -1.98 8.65 -11.73
N ALA A 195 -1.22 9.63 -11.25
CA ALA A 195 -1.76 10.84 -10.61
C ALA A 195 -2.70 11.62 -11.52
N ASN A 196 -2.38 11.75 -12.82
CA ASN A 196 -3.27 12.36 -13.80
C ASN A 196 -4.61 11.61 -13.96
N SER A 197 -4.63 10.30 -13.79
CA SER A 197 -5.88 9.54 -13.72
C SER A 197 -6.61 9.79 -12.40
N LEU A 198 -5.90 9.79 -11.26
CA LEU A 198 -6.48 10.07 -9.95
C LEU A 198 -7.09 11.48 -9.87
N ALA A 199 -6.53 12.46 -10.58
CA ALA A 199 -7.07 13.82 -10.65
C ALA A 199 -8.50 13.91 -11.21
N LYS A 200 -8.97 12.87 -11.92
CA LYS A 200 -10.36 12.77 -12.40
C LYS A 200 -11.35 12.46 -11.27
N VAL A 201 -10.85 11.87 -10.18
CA VAL A 201 -11.63 11.49 -8.99
C VAL A 201 -11.37 12.49 -7.87
N TRP A 202 -10.11 12.70 -7.52
CA TRP A 202 -9.64 13.61 -6.47
C TRP A 202 -9.22 14.94 -7.11
N THR A 203 -10.21 15.81 -7.33
CA THR A 203 -10.04 17.08 -8.06
C THR A 203 -9.47 18.22 -7.21
N GLY A 204 -9.34 18.00 -5.90
CA GLY A 204 -9.08 19.02 -4.88
C GLY A 204 -10.32 19.72 -4.33
N ALA A 205 -11.52 19.33 -4.79
CA ALA A 205 -12.77 19.70 -4.13
C ALA A 205 -12.99 18.85 -2.85
N ASP A 206 -13.89 19.33 -1.97
CA ASP A 206 -14.26 18.65 -0.71
C ASP A 206 -14.80 17.23 -0.92
N SER A 207 -15.43 16.98 -2.07
CA SER A 207 -15.97 15.68 -2.47
C SER A 207 -15.28 15.15 -3.72
N PRO A 208 -14.93 13.85 -3.79
CA PRO A 208 -14.45 13.24 -5.01
C PRO A 208 -15.56 13.15 -6.06
N VAL A 209 -15.15 13.09 -7.32
CA VAL A 209 -16.02 12.70 -8.42
C VAL A 209 -16.09 11.18 -8.44
N MET A 210 -17.21 10.63 -7.96
CA MET A 210 -17.47 9.18 -8.00
C MET A 210 -17.57 8.69 -9.44
N PRO A 211 -16.72 7.74 -9.89
CA PRO A 211 -16.83 7.19 -11.24
C PRO A 211 -18.21 6.56 -11.48
N GLN A 212 -18.84 6.91 -12.60
CA GLN A 212 -20.14 6.33 -13.03
C GLN A 212 -19.98 5.26 -14.11
N THR A 213 -18.76 5.11 -14.61
CA THR A 213 -18.32 4.12 -15.60
C THR A 213 -16.97 3.59 -15.17
N ASN A 214 -16.55 2.44 -15.72
CA ASN A 214 -15.26 1.84 -15.37
C ASN A 214 -14.13 2.87 -15.48
N PHE A 215 -13.37 2.97 -14.39
CA PHE A 215 -12.20 3.82 -14.31
C PHE A 215 -11.07 3.23 -15.15
N ALA A 216 -10.14 4.07 -15.62
CA ALA A 216 -8.95 3.61 -16.34
C ALA A 216 -7.74 4.47 -15.98
N PHE A 217 -6.65 3.82 -15.58
CA PHE A 217 -5.36 4.46 -15.45
C PHE A 217 -4.75 4.71 -16.84
N ASN A 218 -4.01 5.81 -16.96
CA ASN A 218 -3.30 6.14 -18.19
C ASN A 218 -2.19 5.11 -18.45
N GLU A 219 -1.91 4.82 -19.71
CA GLU A 219 -0.75 4.00 -20.11
C GLU A 219 0.55 4.56 -19.51
N GLY A 220 1.42 3.69 -19.01
CA GLY A 220 2.64 4.08 -18.32
C GLY A 220 2.43 4.52 -16.86
N SER A 221 1.22 4.32 -16.31
CA SER A 221 1.00 4.40 -14.87
C SER A 221 1.87 3.38 -14.14
N VAL A 222 2.58 3.83 -13.11
CA VAL A 222 3.41 2.99 -12.25
C VAL A 222 2.98 3.23 -10.82
N ILE A 223 2.73 2.14 -10.11
CA ILE A 223 2.42 2.10 -8.68
C ILE A 223 3.53 1.31 -8.02
N GLY A 224 4.08 1.84 -6.93
CA GLY A 224 4.95 1.11 -6.02
C GLY A 224 4.31 1.04 -4.63
N LYS A 225 4.57 -0.04 -3.89
CA LYS A 225 4.10 -0.20 -2.52
C LYS A 225 5.22 -0.82 -1.69
N LEU A 226 5.59 -0.14 -0.62
CA LEU A 226 6.48 -0.67 0.40
C LEU A 226 5.65 -1.39 1.46
N LEU A 227 6.08 -2.56 1.90
CA LEU A 227 5.46 -3.32 2.97
C LEU A 227 6.51 -3.71 4.01
N PHE A 228 6.26 -3.31 5.25
CA PHE A 228 7.12 -3.53 6.40
C PHE A 228 6.46 -4.45 7.41
N THR A 229 7.25 -5.27 8.09
CA THR A 229 6.79 -6.21 9.10
C THR A 229 7.28 -5.84 10.49
N THR A 230 6.52 -6.21 11.52
CA THR A 230 6.98 -6.20 12.93
C THR A 230 7.87 -7.39 13.28
N ALA A 231 8.07 -8.35 12.36
CA ALA A 231 9.06 -9.41 12.54
C ALA A 231 10.48 -8.84 12.59
N THR A 232 11.34 -9.49 13.36
CA THR A 232 12.74 -9.06 13.56
C THR A 232 13.73 -10.04 12.94
N PRO A 233 14.97 -9.61 12.65
CA PRO A 233 16.03 -10.48 12.14
C PRO A 233 16.37 -11.67 13.05
N ASN A 234 16.11 -11.58 14.36
CA ASN A 234 16.30 -12.69 15.30
C ASN A 234 15.44 -13.90 14.94
N ASN A 235 14.25 -13.65 14.41
CA ASN A 235 13.30 -14.65 13.98
C ASN A 235 13.46 -14.95 12.48
N TYR A 236 13.70 -13.90 11.67
CA TYR A 236 13.74 -13.99 10.22
C TYR A 236 15.06 -13.42 9.66
N PRO A 237 16.13 -14.23 9.54
CA PRO A 237 17.45 -13.73 9.16
C PRO A 237 17.54 -13.05 7.79
N PHE A 238 16.62 -13.31 6.86
CA PHE A 238 16.59 -12.60 5.57
C PHE A 238 16.25 -11.11 5.72
N LEU A 239 15.69 -10.68 6.87
CA LEU A 239 15.49 -9.28 7.25
C LEU A 239 16.77 -8.60 7.76
N GLU A 240 17.87 -9.33 7.98
CA GLU A 240 19.14 -8.70 8.32
C GLU A 240 19.54 -7.71 7.22
N ASN A 241 20.10 -6.56 7.61
CA ASN A 241 20.63 -5.55 6.69
C ASN A 241 19.58 -4.84 5.81
N VAL A 242 18.28 -5.14 5.88
CA VAL A 242 17.27 -4.39 5.10
C VAL A 242 16.94 -3.04 5.75
N PRO A 243 16.27 -2.11 5.04
CA PRO A 243 15.78 -0.87 5.63
C PRO A 243 14.88 -1.11 6.85
N VAL A 244 15.07 -0.27 7.88
CA VAL A 244 14.27 -0.26 9.11
C VAL A 244 13.71 1.14 9.30
N TRP A 245 12.42 1.23 9.57
CA TRP A 245 11.73 2.48 9.91
C TRP A 245 11.17 2.42 11.32
N ARG A 246 11.08 3.58 11.97
CA ARG A 246 10.28 3.75 13.18
C ARG A 246 8.89 4.23 12.79
N ALA A 247 7.85 3.50 13.16
CA ALA A 247 6.47 3.82 12.82
C ALA A 247 5.58 3.81 14.07
N ASN A 248 4.53 4.64 14.10
CA ASN A 248 3.56 4.64 15.19
C ASN A 248 2.49 3.58 14.95
N ILE A 249 2.73 2.38 15.45
CA ILE A 249 1.97 1.17 15.12
C ILE A 249 1.21 0.62 16.33
N SER A 250 0.13 -0.13 16.08
CA SER A 250 -0.45 -1.00 17.12
C SER A 250 0.53 -2.11 17.52
N ALA A 251 0.25 -2.84 18.62
CA ALA A 251 1.11 -3.90 19.14
C ALA A 251 1.68 -4.85 18.06
N SER A 252 2.88 -5.40 18.33
CA SER A 252 3.61 -6.27 17.39
C SER A 252 2.87 -7.55 17.06
N GLU A 253 2.13 -8.11 18.03
CA GLU A 253 1.06 -9.08 17.79
C GLU A 253 -0.16 -8.37 17.22
N TYR A 254 -0.79 -8.96 16.19
CA TYR A 254 -1.97 -8.39 15.55
C TYR A 254 -3.09 -8.16 16.56
N CYS A 255 -3.22 -6.92 17.05
CA CYS A 255 -4.22 -6.54 18.04
C CYS A 255 -5.62 -6.53 17.43
N GLU A 256 -6.55 -7.22 18.06
CA GLU A 256 -7.96 -7.30 17.67
C GLU A 256 -8.82 -6.71 18.78
N CYS A 257 -9.74 -5.81 18.42
CA CYS A 257 -10.75 -5.36 19.37
C CYS A 257 -11.86 -6.40 19.51
N LYS A 258 -12.28 -6.69 20.75
CA LYS A 258 -13.34 -7.66 21.03
C LYS A 258 -14.36 -7.07 21.98
N ASN A 259 -15.64 -7.15 21.59
CA ASN A 259 -16.76 -6.88 22.48
C ASN A 259 -17.24 -8.15 23.17
N ALA A 260 -17.72 -8.00 24.40
CA ALA A 260 -18.22 -9.11 25.22
C ALA A 260 -19.45 -9.81 24.61
N ASP A 261 -20.26 -9.07 23.84
CA ASP A 261 -21.44 -9.57 23.13
C ASP A 261 -21.15 -10.02 21.68
N SER A 262 -19.87 -10.05 21.29
CA SER A 262 -19.41 -10.35 19.92
C SER A 262 -19.88 -9.36 18.84
N SER A 263 -20.42 -8.20 19.22
CA SER A 263 -20.68 -7.12 18.27
C SER A 263 -19.38 -6.47 17.77
N ALA A 264 -19.46 -5.73 16.66
CA ALA A 264 -18.34 -4.92 16.19
C ALA A 264 -17.96 -3.85 17.22
N CYS A 265 -16.66 -3.64 17.41
CA CYS A 265 -16.17 -2.58 18.28
C CYS A 265 -16.50 -1.20 17.73
N SER A 266 -16.83 -0.27 18.62
CA SER A 266 -16.79 1.15 18.26
C SER A 266 -15.34 1.60 18.08
N PHE A 267 -15.12 2.66 17.30
CA PHE A 267 -13.78 3.23 17.12
C PHE A 267 -13.11 3.62 18.43
N GLN A 268 -13.88 4.09 19.43
CA GLN A 268 -13.35 4.35 20.77
C GLN A 268 -12.81 3.07 21.41
N GLN A 269 -13.55 1.96 21.34
CA GLN A 269 -13.12 0.68 21.91
C GLN A 269 -11.92 0.10 21.16
N GLU A 270 -11.87 0.20 19.83
CA GLU A 270 -10.70 -0.19 19.04
C GLU A 270 -9.47 0.60 19.48
N THR A 271 -9.69 1.88 19.72
CA THR A 271 -8.67 2.82 20.14
C THR A 271 -8.16 2.55 21.56
N GLU A 272 -9.05 2.18 22.49
CA GLU A 272 -8.72 1.80 23.88
C GLU A 272 -8.02 0.44 23.96
N GLN A 273 -8.46 -0.54 23.18
CA GLN A 273 -7.97 -1.92 23.25
C GLN A 273 -6.68 -2.14 22.44
N CYS A 274 -6.45 -1.35 21.38
CA CYS A 274 -5.29 -1.47 20.51
C CYS A 274 -4.50 -0.16 20.41
N PRO A 275 -3.88 0.30 21.52
CA PRO A 275 -3.11 1.54 21.51
C PRO A 275 -1.90 1.46 20.56
N ARG A 276 -1.55 2.61 19.97
CA ARG A 276 -0.35 2.74 19.12
C ARG A 276 0.86 3.23 19.91
N SER A 277 2.03 2.79 19.50
CA SER A 277 3.33 3.26 20.01
C SER A 277 4.39 3.21 18.93
N VAL A 278 5.46 4.00 19.09
CA VAL A 278 6.57 4.01 18.13
C VAL A 278 7.42 2.75 18.28
N ALA A 279 7.50 1.95 17.23
CA ALA A 279 8.32 0.74 17.17
C ALA A 279 9.00 0.58 15.80
N ASP A 280 9.99 -0.30 15.75
CA ASP A 280 10.72 -0.62 14.53
C ASP A 280 9.90 -1.55 13.63
N VAL A 281 9.91 -1.28 12.33
CA VAL A 281 9.37 -2.14 11.28
C VAL A 281 10.41 -2.35 10.19
N TYR A 282 10.50 -3.57 9.66
CA TYR A 282 11.55 -4.01 8.74
C TYR A 282 10.96 -4.19 7.34
N LEU A 283 11.64 -3.70 6.31
CA LEU A 283 11.18 -3.92 4.93
C LEU A 283 11.07 -5.42 4.66
N LEU A 284 9.89 -5.90 4.31
CA LEU A 284 9.62 -7.30 3.96
C LEU A 284 9.42 -7.46 2.46
N GLN A 285 8.65 -6.56 1.85
CA GLN A 285 8.17 -6.73 0.48
C GLN A 285 8.07 -5.36 -0.20
N PHE A 286 8.27 -5.36 -1.51
CA PHE A 286 8.04 -4.23 -2.38
C PHE A 286 7.23 -4.70 -3.59
N ASP A 287 6.02 -4.20 -3.73
CA ASP A 287 5.18 -4.50 -4.88
C ASP A 287 5.21 -3.37 -5.91
N ILE A 288 5.10 -3.76 -7.17
CA ILE A 288 4.95 -2.86 -8.30
C ILE A 288 3.73 -3.26 -9.13
N ALA A 289 3.06 -2.26 -9.71
CA ALA A 289 2.09 -2.47 -10.76
C ALA A 289 2.31 -1.46 -11.88
N VAL A 290 2.32 -1.92 -13.13
CA VAL A 290 2.56 -1.08 -14.31
C VAL A 290 1.45 -1.26 -15.33
N ARG A 291 0.81 -0.15 -15.73
CA ARG A 291 -0.15 -0.11 -16.83
C ARG A 291 0.64 -0.19 -18.14
N ASP A 292 0.62 -1.35 -18.75
CA ASP A 292 1.31 -1.65 -20.01
C ASP A 292 0.35 -2.43 -20.91
N SER A 293 -0.04 -1.80 -22.01
CA SER A 293 -0.96 -2.31 -23.02
C SER A 293 -0.48 -3.59 -23.72
N ARG A 294 0.82 -3.93 -23.62
CA ARG A 294 1.37 -5.18 -24.14
C ARG A 294 1.06 -6.36 -23.21
N SER A 295 0.77 -6.10 -21.94
CA SER A 295 0.27 -7.12 -21.01
C SER A 295 -1.11 -7.59 -21.48
N PRO A 296 -1.39 -8.92 -21.48
CA PRO A 296 -2.69 -9.44 -21.84
C PRO A 296 -3.84 -8.94 -20.99
N VAL A 297 -3.61 -8.48 -19.76
CA VAL A 297 -4.64 -7.88 -18.87
C VAL A 297 -4.52 -6.37 -18.77
N GLY A 298 -3.64 -5.73 -19.56
CA GLY A 298 -3.33 -4.30 -19.50
C GLY A 298 -2.46 -3.87 -18.31
N TRP A 299 -2.18 -4.77 -17.37
CA TRP A 299 -1.33 -4.53 -16.20
C TRP A 299 -0.28 -5.62 -16.02
N ALA A 300 0.88 -5.26 -15.51
CA ALA A 300 1.89 -6.19 -15.03
C ALA A 300 2.15 -5.95 -13.54
N TYR A 301 2.00 -6.99 -12.73
CA TYR A 301 2.18 -6.97 -11.27
C TYR A 301 3.45 -7.70 -10.89
N GLY A 302 4.30 -7.08 -10.08
CA GLY A 302 5.57 -7.64 -9.66
C GLY A 302 5.77 -7.52 -8.17
N THR A 303 6.49 -8.47 -7.61
CA THR A 303 6.81 -8.51 -6.18
C THR A 303 8.30 -8.72 -5.99
N PHE A 304 8.91 -7.92 -5.12
CA PHE A 304 10.23 -8.11 -4.58
C PHE A 304 10.13 -8.42 -3.09
N VAL A 305 11.04 -9.24 -2.59
CA VAL A 305 11.09 -9.64 -1.18
C VAL A 305 12.45 -9.28 -0.59
N ALA A 306 12.43 -8.93 0.70
CA ALA A 306 13.59 -8.74 1.54
C ALA A 306 14.58 -9.91 1.43
N ASP A 307 15.85 -9.56 1.32
CA ASP A 307 16.89 -10.54 1.04
C ASP A 307 18.27 -10.09 1.54
N GLY A 308 18.29 -9.44 2.70
CA GLY A 308 19.46 -8.70 3.13
C GLY A 308 20.59 -9.55 3.69
N GLN A 309 20.35 -10.82 4.04
CA GLN A 309 21.45 -11.75 4.35
C GLN A 309 22.25 -12.11 3.09
N PHE A 310 21.57 -12.49 2.00
CA PHE A 310 22.24 -12.83 0.75
C PHE A 310 22.84 -11.60 0.06
N LYS A 311 22.15 -10.46 0.16
CA LYS A 311 22.57 -9.19 -0.44
C LYS A 311 23.34 -8.29 0.52
N ALA A 312 23.97 -8.83 1.56
CA ALA A 312 24.70 -8.04 2.57
C ALA A 312 25.81 -7.15 1.98
N LYS A 313 26.35 -7.50 0.81
CA LYS A 313 27.38 -6.71 0.09
C LYS A 313 26.81 -5.56 -0.75
N GLU A 314 25.50 -5.52 -0.96
CA GLU A 314 24.84 -4.40 -1.63
C GLU A 314 24.96 -3.15 -0.75
N LYS A 315 25.41 -2.05 -1.36
CA LYS A 315 25.75 -0.81 -0.64
C LYS A 315 24.49 -0.09 -0.21
N ASN A 316 23.51 0.06 -1.10
CA ASN A 316 22.27 0.73 -0.76
C ASN A 316 21.30 -0.29 -0.13
N PRO A 317 20.88 -0.12 1.14
CA PRO A 317 20.01 -1.09 1.80
C PRO A 317 18.68 -1.32 1.06
N TRP A 318 18.13 -0.33 0.36
CA TRP A 318 16.92 -0.50 -0.44
C TRP A 318 17.06 -1.49 -1.60
N ASN A 319 18.29 -1.78 -2.02
CA ASN A 319 18.60 -2.77 -3.06
C ASN A 319 18.83 -4.18 -2.50
N ARG A 320 18.74 -4.37 -1.19
CA ARG A 320 18.84 -5.67 -0.50
C ARG A 320 17.54 -6.47 -0.56
N ILE A 321 16.91 -6.42 -1.74
CA ILE A 321 15.71 -7.15 -2.12
C ILE A 321 15.99 -8.00 -3.36
N SER A 322 15.20 -9.04 -3.55
CA SER A 322 15.24 -9.91 -4.73
C SER A 322 13.86 -10.00 -5.37
N PRO A 323 13.76 -9.99 -6.70
CA PRO A 323 12.47 -10.17 -7.37
C PRO A 323 11.98 -11.59 -7.13
N LEU A 324 10.72 -11.73 -6.72
CA LEU A 324 10.05 -13.01 -6.55
C LEU A 324 9.36 -13.44 -7.85
N GLY A 325 8.78 -12.48 -8.58
CA GLY A 325 8.24 -12.71 -9.91
C GLY A 325 7.54 -11.49 -10.52
N LEU A 326 7.08 -11.68 -11.76
CA LEU A 326 6.20 -10.78 -12.51
C LEU A 326 5.02 -11.59 -13.06
N MET A 327 3.80 -11.06 -12.96
CA MET A 327 2.59 -11.69 -13.50
C MET A 327 1.75 -10.70 -14.33
N TRP A 328 1.04 -11.24 -15.30
CA TRP A 328 0.20 -10.52 -16.26
C TRP A 328 -1.07 -11.30 -16.64
N GLY A 329 -1.46 -12.22 -15.77
CA GLY A 329 -2.68 -13.00 -15.81
C GLY A 329 -2.70 -13.99 -14.65
N ASN A 330 -3.81 -14.70 -14.49
CA ASN A 330 -4.05 -15.58 -13.34
C ASN A 330 -3.88 -17.07 -13.63
N ASP A 331 -3.55 -17.48 -14.86
CA ASP A 331 -3.53 -18.90 -15.23
C ASP A 331 -4.84 -19.60 -14.80
N THR A 332 -5.98 -19.11 -15.31
CA THR A 332 -7.33 -19.56 -14.90
C THR A 332 -7.47 -21.08 -15.01
N PRO A 333 -7.92 -21.77 -13.95
CA PRO A 333 -8.10 -23.22 -14.02
C PRO A 333 -9.17 -23.64 -15.05
N PRO A 334 -9.15 -24.89 -15.55
CA PRO A 334 -10.29 -25.47 -16.25
C PRO A 334 -11.49 -25.66 -15.30
N VAL A 335 -12.72 -25.61 -15.82
CA VAL A 335 -13.96 -25.71 -15.04
C VAL A 335 -14.11 -26.98 -14.19
N THR A 336 -13.34 -28.03 -14.47
CA THR A 336 -13.37 -29.32 -13.76
C THR A 336 -12.22 -29.51 -12.78
N VAL A 337 -11.29 -28.55 -12.65
CA VAL A 337 -10.08 -28.67 -11.82
C VAL A 337 -10.00 -27.46 -10.89
N GLY A 338 -9.74 -27.70 -9.60
CA GLY A 338 -9.56 -26.62 -8.63
C GLY A 338 -8.24 -25.86 -8.85
N ALA A 339 -8.21 -24.59 -8.46
CA ALA A 339 -7.03 -23.74 -8.58
C ALA A 339 -5.83 -24.30 -7.79
N ALA A 340 -6.08 -25.02 -6.68
CA ALA A 340 -5.07 -25.68 -5.87
C ALA A 340 -4.33 -26.82 -6.62
N ALA A 341 -4.90 -27.34 -7.71
CA ALA A 341 -4.35 -28.42 -8.51
C ALA A 341 -4.02 -28.02 -9.96
N PHE A 342 -4.21 -26.74 -10.32
CA PHE A 342 -3.93 -26.23 -11.66
C PHE A 342 -2.94 -25.06 -11.64
N PRO A 343 -1.89 -25.08 -12.47
CA PRO A 343 -1.51 -26.18 -13.36
C PRO A 343 -0.98 -27.39 -12.59
N GLN A 344 -0.97 -28.56 -13.23
CA GLN A 344 -0.48 -29.81 -12.60
C GLN A 344 0.97 -29.70 -12.11
N ASN A 345 1.81 -28.96 -12.85
CA ASN A 345 3.14 -28.59 -12.41
C ASN A 345 3.16 -27.07 -12.18
N SER A 346 3.10 -26.64 -10.92
CA SER A 346 3.07 -25.23 -10.52
C SER A 346 4.37 -24.47 -10.84
N VAL A 347 5.48 -25.17 -11.09
CA VAL A 347 6.77 -24.55 -11.38
C VAL A 347 6.92 -24.14 -12.85
N SER A 348 6.54 -25.01 -13.79
CA SER A 348 6.70 -24.77 -15.23
C SER A 348 5.38 -24.61 -16.00
N GLY A 349 4.26 -24.90 -15.35
CA GLY A 349 2.94 -24.88 -15.94
C GLY A 349 2.32 -23.49 -16.05
N LEU A 350 2.75 -22.54 -15.21
CA LEU A 350 2.24 -21.16 -15.22
C LEU A 350 2.75 -20.40 -16.46
N LYS A 351 1.82 -19.88 -17.25
CA LYS A 351 2.07 -19.20 -18.52
C LYS A 351 1.92 -17.70 -18.41
N ASP A 352 1.08 -17.23 -17.50
CA ASP A 352 0.79 -15.80 -17.32
C ASP A 352 1.68 -15.13 -16.26
N SER A 353 2.79 -15.78 -15.90
CA SER A 353 3.77 -15.25 -14.97
C SER A 353 5.17 -15.79 -15.22
N ALA A 354 6.15 -15.11 -14.65
CA ALA A 354 7.53 -15.55 -14.47
C ALA A 354 7.85 -15.51 -12.97
N VAL A 355 8.02 -16.68 -12.35
CA VAL A 355 8.38 -16.82 -10.94
C VAL A 355 9.84 -17.26 -10.84
N PHE A 356 10.65 -16.56 -10.05
CA PHE A 356 12.08 -16.83 -9.92
C PHE A 356 12.33 -17.89 -8.84
N GLN A 357 12.27 -19.16 -9.25
CA GLN A 357 12.35 -20.31 -8.34
C GLN A 357 13.64 -20.36 -7.51
N GLU A 358 14.74 -19.84 -8.04
CA GLU A 358 16.00 -19.69 -7.28
C GLU A 358 15.87 -18.77 -6.06
N VAL A 359 15.07 -17.69 -6.17
CA VAL A 359 14.78 -16.78 -5.07
C VAL A 359 13.81 -17.43 -4.10
N VAL A 360 12.74 -18.04 -4.61
CA VAL A 360 11.75 -18.80 -3.82
C VAL A 360 12.43 -19.88 -2.98
N THR A 361 13.25 -20.73 -3.61
CA THR A 361 13.93 -21.86 -2.97
C THR A 361 14.86 -21.39 -1.86
N ARG A 362 15.63 -20.33 -2.12
CA ARG A 362 16.60 -19.77 -1.18
C ARG A 362 15.92 -19.15 0.03
N LEU A 363 14.88 -18.34 -0.16
CA LEU A 363 14.13 -17.75 0.96
C LEU A 363 13.38 -18.84 1.77
N ASN A 364 12.90 -19.87 1.10
CA ASN A 364 12.21 -20.99 1.74
C ASN A 364 13.14 -22.04 2.36
N GLU A 365 14.45 -21.86 2.32
CA GLU A 365 15.40 -22.82 2.89
C GLU A 365 15.19 -22.96 4.40
N LYS A 366 15.00 -21.83 5.10
CA LYS A 366 14.80 -21.75 6.56
C LYS A 366 13.47 -21.11 7.00
N THR A 367 12.77 -20.46 6.08
CA THR A 367 11.54 -19.71 6.36
C THR A 367 10.44 -20.08 5.35
N ASN A 368 9.31 -19.38 5.37
CA ASN A 368 8.32 -19.35 4.29
C ASN A 368 8.33 -18.02 3.53
N ALA A 369 9.39 -17.21 3.60
CA ALA A 369 9.42 -15.86 3.03
C ALA A 369 9.44 -15.81 1.50
N GLY A 370 9.78 -16.92 0.83
CA GLY A 370 9.53 -17.11 -0.60
C GLY A 370 8.09 -17.57 -0.86
N HIS A 371 7.14 -17.16 -0.02
CA HIS A 371 5.75 -17.53 -0.12
C HIS A 371 5.20 -17.14 -1.49
N LEU A 372 4.46 -18.07 -2.10
CA LEU A 372 3.68 -17.83 -3.30
C LEU A 372 2.22 -18.09 -2.97
N GLY A 373 1.35 -17.61 -3.84
CA GLY A 373 -0.08 -17.80 -3.72
C GLY A 373 -0.56 -19.19 -4.16
N CYS A 374 -1.84 -19.25 -4.51
CA CYS A 374 -2.54 -20.49 -4.82
C CYS A 374 -1.83 -21.29 -5.89
N ASN A 375 -1.40 -22.50 -5.52
CA ASN A 375 -0.67 -23.43 -6.38
C ASN A 375 0.53 -22.79 -7.12
N GLY A 376 1.31 -21.97 -6.41
CA GLY A 376 2.54 -21.37 -6.92
C GLY A 376 2.35 -20.13 -7.80
N ARG A 377 1.11 -19.63 -7.95
CA ARG A 377 0.87 -18.33 -8.60
C ARG A 377 1.60 -17.22 -7.85
N LEU A 378 2.08 -16.22 -8.60
CA LEU A 378 2.80 -15.10 -8.00
C LEU A 378 1.91 -14.38 -6.96
N ASN A 379 2.49 -14.22 -5.78
CA ASN A 379 2.03 -13.41 -4.67
C ASN A 379 3.27 -12.99 -3.87
N GLY A 380 3.12 -12.47 -2.66
CA GLY A 380 4.23 -12.23 -1.75
C GLY A 380 4.01 -12.76 -0.33
N PRO A 381 5.05 -12.79 0.51
CA PRO A 381 4.96 -13.21 1.91
C PRO A 381 4.00 -12.39 2.77
N ALA A 382 3.64 -11.18 2.35
CA ALA A 382 2.66 -10.36 3.05
C ALA A 382 1.21 -10.67 2.64
N ASP A 383 0.99 -11.53 1.65
CA ASP A 383 -0.29 -11.67 0.97
C ASP A 383 -1.01 -12.99 1.29
N ASN A 384 -2.28 -13.10 0.88
CA ASN A 384 -3.10 -14.28 1.15
C ASN A 384 -2.64 -15.50 0.31
N ALA A 385 -2.24 -16.58 0.99
CA ALA A 385 -1.82 -17.85 0.36
C ALA A 385 -2.82 -18.46 -0.63
N LEU A 386 -4.11 -18.17 -0.48
CA LEU A 386 -5.19 -18.68 -1.31
C LEU A 386 -5.45 -17.83 -2.58
N SER A 387 -4.55 -16.90 -2.90
CA SER A 387 -4.76 -15.89 -3.95
C SER A 387 -3.56 -15.77 -4.90
N SER A 388 -3.58 -14.79 -5.79
CA SER A 388 -2.45 -14.27 -6.57
C SER A 388 -2.54 -12.74 -6.56
N CYS A 389 -1.47 -12.00 -6.91
CA CYS A 389 -1.56 -10.53 -6.91
C CYS A 389 -2.76 -10.03 -7.74
N LEU A 390 -2.97 -10.60 -8.93
CA LEU A 390 -4.11 -10.21 -9.77
C LEU A 390 -5.46 -10.67 -9.21
N SER A 391 -5.61 -11.89 -8.67
CA SER A 391 -6.91 -12.31 -8.11
C SER A 391 -7.35 -11.43 -6.93
N CYS A 392 -6.39 -10.94 -6.13
CA CYS A 392 -6.61 -9.98 -5.06
C CYS A 392 -7.10 -8.63 -5.58
N HIS A 393 -6.46 -8.12 -6.63
CA HIS A 393 -6.61 -6.72 -7.05
C HIS A 393 -7.68 -6.52 -8.12
N GLN A 394 -7.87 -7.48 -9.02
CA GLN A 394 -8.59 -7.25 -10.28
C GLN A 394 -10.09 -6.96 -10.12
N THR A 395 -10.65 -7.30 -8.96
CA THR A 395 -12.08 -7.13 -8.65
C THR A 395 -12.40 -5.79 -8.00
N ALA A 396 -11.38 -4.98 -7.71
CA ALA A 396 -11.55 -3.67 -7.08
C ALA A 396 -12.53 -2.78 -7.87
N SER A 397 -13.50 -2.21 -7.17
CA SER A 397 -14.54 -1.40 -7.77
C SER A 397 -14.96 -0.22 -6.87
N VAL A 398 -15.74 0.69 -7.43
CA VAL A 398 -16.33 1.83 -6.71
C VAL A 398 -17.31 1.31 -5.67
N PRO A 399 -17.27 1.81 -4.42
CA PRO A 399 -18.23 1.43 -3.38
C PRO A 399 -19.67 1.73 -3.81
N ASP A 400 -20.56 0.79 -3.49
CA ASP A 400 -21.98 0.93 -3.74
C ASP A 400 -22.69 1.65 -2.56
N SER A 401 -24.02 1.75 -2.58
CA SER A 401 -24.78 2.45 -1.53
C SER A 401 -24.71 1.79 -0.15
N THR A 402 -24.19 0.56 -0.08
CA THR A 402 -23.93 -0.15 1.18
C THR A 402 -22.47 -0.07 1.59
N ASN A 403 -21.65 0.70 0.87
CA ASN A 403 -20.19 0.73 0.97
C ASN A 403 -19.54 -0.66 0.78
N ASN A 404 -20.28 -1.60 0.17
CA ASN A 404 -19.82 -2.96 -0.09
C ASN A 404 -19.03 -2.94 -1.40
N THR A 405 -17.75 -2.63 -1.29
CA THR A 405 -16.83 -2.85 -2.41
C THR A 405 -16.66 -4.35 -2.62
N PRO A 406 -16.41 -4.81 -3.85
CA PRO A 406 -15.53 -5.93 -4.02
C PRO A 406 -14.13 -5.39 -3.74
N ALA A 407 -13.80 -5.08 -2.48
CA ALA A 407 -12.42 -4.85 -2.10
C ALA A 407 -11.72 -6.19 -2.18
N ILE A 408 -12.28 -7.24 -1.57
CA ILE A 408 -11.92 -8.60 -1.93
C ILE A 408 -13.08 -9.56 -1.68
N MET A 409 -13.89 -9.80 -2.70
CA MET A 409 -15.09 -10.63 -2.59
C MET A 409 -14.84 -12.06 -2.04
N TYR A 410 -13.56 -12.49 -1.96
CA TYR A 410 -13.14 -13.82 -1.55
C TYR A 410 -12.09 -13.89 -0.44
N GLN A 411 -11.43 -12.82 -0.03
CA GLN A 411 -10.29 -13.00 0.90
C GLN A 411 -10.68 -13.36 2.33
N PHE A 412 -11.95 -13.22 2.75
CA PHE A 412 -12.34 -13.43 4.16
C PHE A 412 -13.71 -14.11 4.38
N ALA A 413 -14.08 -15.07 3.51
CA ALA A 413 -15.18 -16.05 3.71
C ALA A 413 -16.62 -15.53 3.97
N SER A 414 -16.85 -14.23 4.14
CA SER A 414 -18.12 -13.69 4.68
C SER A 414 -19.31 -13.75 3.72
N TYR A 415 -19.08 -13.93 2.42
CA TYR A 415 -20.13 -14.04 1.39
C TYR A 415 -20.29 -15.44 0.80
N GLN A 416 -19.51 -16.40 1.28
CA GLN A 416 -19.57 -17.79 0.87
C GLN A 416 -20.59 -18.54 1.72
N GLU A 417 -21.33 -19.46 1.11
CA GLU A 417 -22.07 -20.47 1.88
C GLU A 417 -21.10 -21.12 2.88
N PRO A 418 -21.47 -21.29 4.16
CA PRO A 418 -20.57 -21.83 5.18
C PRO A 418 -19.86 -23.10 4.70
N GLY A 419 -18.53 -23.03 4.57
CA GLY A 419 -17.69 -24.15 4.13
C GLY A 419 -17.30 -24.15 2.64
N SER A 420 -17.71 -23.16 1.84
CA SER A 420 -17.16 -22.94 0.49
C SER A 420 -15.94 -22.01 0.51
N GLY A 421 -15.09 -22.09 -0.52
CA GLY A 421 -13.81 -21.39 -0.56
C GLY A 421 -13.08 -21.47 -1.89
N GLN A 422 -12.10 -20.59 -2.08
CA GLN A 422 -11.16 -20.62 -3.20
C GLN A 422 -9.92 -21.45 -2.85
N CYS A 423 -9.27 -21.98 -3.88
CA CYS A 423 -8.01 -22.71 -3.76
C CYS A 423 -8.05 -23.88 -2.75
N LEU A 424 -9.19 -24.57 -2.66
CA LEU A 424 -9.32 -25.73 -1.80
C LEU A 424 -8.71 -26.97 -2.45
N THR A 425 -8.07 -27.83 -1.65
CA THR A 425 -7.45 -29.08 -2.11
C THR A 425 -8.47 -30.16 -2.48
N THR A 426 -9.66 -30.10 -1.88
CA THR A 426 -10.80 -30.98 -2.18
C THR A 426 -12.03 -30.11 -2.49
N PRO A 427 -12.10 -29.48 -3.67
CA PRO A 427 -13.16 -28.52 -3.99
C PRO A 427 -14.49 -29.22 -4.30
N SER A 428 -15.59 -28.65 -3.81
CA SER A 428 -16.94 -28.95 -4.28
C SER A 428 -17.21 -28.33 -5.66
N LYS A 429 -18.38 -28.60 -6.24
CA LYS A 429 -18.80 -27.94 -7.50
C LYS A 429 -18.89 -26.42 -7.38
N LEU A 430 -19.28 -25.91 -6.20
CA LEU A 430 -19.36 -24.48 -5.94
C LEU A 430 -17.95 -23.87 -5.88
N ASP A 431 -17.02 -24.55 -5.21
CA ASP A 431 -15.62 -24.11 -5.08
C ASP A 431 -14.92 -24.05 -6.44
N LEU A 432 -15.18 -25.04 -7.32
CA LEU A 432 -14.69 -24.99 -8.70
C LEU A 432 -15.20 -23.75 -9.44
N ALA A 433 -16.48 -23.39 -9.27
CA ALA A 433 -17.06 -22.20 -9.90
C ALA A 433 -16.52 -20.90 -9.28
N ILE A 434 -16.23 -20.89 -7.97
CA ILE A 434 -15.54 -19.79 -7.29
C ILE A 434 -14.15 -19.61 -7.88
N ASP A 435 -13.37 -20.68 -8.02
CA ASP A 435 -12.02 -20.63 -8.59
C ASP A 435 -12.02 -20.10 -10.04
N GLN A 436 -13.03 -20.45 -10.85
CA GLN A 436 -13.18 -19.92 -12.21
C GLN A 436 -13.32 -18.40 -12.24
N VAL A 437 -14.05 -17.82 -11.29
CA VAL A 437 -14.30 -16.39 -11.24
C VAL A 437 -13.13 -15.68 -10.59
N TYR A 438 -12.63 -16.22 -9.47
CA TYR A 438 -11.57 -15.59 -8.68
C TYR A 438 -10.24 -15.53 -9.42
N PHE A 439 -9.88 -16.61 -10.13
CA PHE A 439 -8.68 -16.68 -10.94
C PHE A 439 -8.93 -16.42 -12.44
N LYS A 440 -10.07 -15.82 -12.83
CA LYS A 440 -10.24 -15.31 -14.19
C LYS A 440 -9.20 -14.22 -14.46
N SER A 441 -8.64 -14.14 -15.66
CA SER A 441 -7.85 -12.98 -16.10
C SER A 441 -8.79 -11.93 -16.71
N PHE A 442 -9.16 -10.89 -15.96
CA PHE A 442 -9.95 -9.77 -16.49
C PHE A 442 -9.06 -8.78 -17.27
N GLN A 443 -9.63 -8.06 -18.22
CA GLN A 443 -8.96 -6.91 -18.82
C GLN A 443 -8.95 -5.72 -17.85
N CYS A 444 -7.93 -4.86 -17.95
CA CYS A 444 -7.92 -3.56 -17.29
C CYS A 444 -9.23 -2.81 -17.60
N SER A 445 -9.79 -2.09 -16.62
CA SER A 445 -11.06 -1.37 -16.78
C SER A 445 -12.27 -2.24 -17.18
N GLU A 446 -12.23 -3.57 -16.99
CA GLU A 446 -13.39 -4.45 -17.16
C GLU A 446 -14.23 -4.50 -15.87
N SER A 447 -15.56 -4.52 -16.01
CA SER A 447 -16.45 -4.80 -14.88
C SER A 447 -16.20 -6.20 -14.36
N PHE A 448 -16.23 -6.37 -13.05
CA PHE A 448 -16.25 -7.69 -12.46
C PHE A 448 -17.61 -8.37 -12.70
N THR A 449 -17.61 -9.61 -13.18
CA THR A 449 -18.83 -10.34 -13.59
C THR A 449 -18.70 -11.82 -13.26
N GLY A 450 -19.81 -12.46 -12.88
CA GLY A 450 -19.91 -13.90 -12.68
C GLY A 450 -21.34 -14.33 -12.33
N PRO A 451 -21.56 -15.62 -12.01
CA PRO A 451 -22.86 -16.10 -11.55
C PRO A 451 -23.34 -15.35 -10.30
N GLN A 452 -24.62 -14.99 -10.20
CA GLN A 452 -25.13 -14.12 -9.13
C GLN A 452 -24.96 -14.69 -7.71
N ASN A 453 -24.96 -16.01 -7.58
CA ASN A 453 -24.72 -16.71 -6.31
C ASN A 453 -23.25 -16.69 -5.88
N ILE A 454 -22.38 -16.16 -6.72
CA ILE A 454 -20.93 -16.06 -6.54
C ILE A 454 -20.54 -14.58 -6.56
N VAL A 455 -20.99 -13.83 -7.56
CA VAL A 455 -20.81 -12.38 -7.74
C VAL A 455 -22.15 -11.66 -7.50
N PRO A 456 -22.39 -11.06 -6.33
CA PRO A 456 -23.60 -10.29 -6.08
C PRO A 456 -23.67 -9.06 -7.00
N LEU A 457 -24.88 -8.57 -7.21
CA LEU A 457 -25.11 -7.33 -7.95
C LEU A 457 -24.80 -6.11 -7.06
N PRO A 458 -24.17 -5.06 -7.62
CA PRO A 458 -23.96 -3.82 -6.89
C PRO A 458 -25.27 -3.07 -6.65
N LYS A 459 -25.31 -2.27 -5.59
CA LYS A 459 -26.42 -1.35 -5.29
C LYS A 459 -26.00 0.10 -5.52
N TYR A 460 -25.92 0.54 -6.78
CA TYR A 460 -25.63 1.95 -7.07
C TYR A 460 -26.89 2.80 -7.07
N THR A 461 -26.79 4.04 -6.57
CA THR A 461 -27.92 4.99 -6.51
C THR A 461 -28.54 5.29 -7.87
N GLN A 462 -27.73 5.23 -8.94
CA GLN A 462 -28.18 5.45 -10.32
C GLN A 462 -28.67 4.15 -11.01
N GLY A 463 -28.75 3.04 -10.28
CA GLY A 463 -29.36 1.79 -10.74
C GLY A 463 -28.50 0.92 -11.65
N GLN A 464 -27.21 1.22 -11.83
CA GLN A 464 -26.29 0.37 -12.58
C GLN A 464 -26.25 -1.04 -11.98
N GLN A 465 -26.28 -2.05 -12.85
CA GLN A 465 -26.33 -3.47 -12.49
C GLN A 465 -24.97 -4.18 -12.64
N GLN A 466 -23.93 -3.43 -13.01
CA GLN A 466 -22.57 -3.93 -13.21
C GLN A 466 -21.61 -3.18 -12.29
N TRP A 467 -20.62 -3.90 -11.75
CA TRP A 467 -19.59 -3.33 -10.89
C TRP A 467 -18.74 -2.32 -11.65
N ILE A 468 -18.57 -1.13 -11.08
CA ILE A 468 -17.78 -0.07 -11.71
C ILE A 468 -16.31 -0.25 -11.33
N SER A 469 -15.53 -0.83 -12.23
CA SER A 469 -14.11 -1.15 -11.98
C SER A 469 -13.29 0.07 -11.59
N THR A 470 -12.39 -0.08 -10.61
CA THR A 470 -11.33 0.89 -10.30
C THR A 470 -10.01 0.55 -11.00
N ASP A 471 -10.06 -0.27 -12.05
CA ASP A 471 -8.91 -0.67 -12.85
C ASP A 471 -7.80 -1.30 -12.00
N PHE A 472 -8.21 -2.30 -11.22
CA PHE A 472 -7.38 -3.11 -10.32
C PHE A 472 -6.77 -2.35 -9.13
N SER A 473 -7.12 -1.07 -8.95
CA SER A 473 -6.69 -0.26 -7.81
C SER A 473 -7.60 -0.48 -6.61
N LEU A 474 -7.21 -1.46 -5.78
CA LEU A 474 -7.77 -1.67 -4.45
C LEU A 474 -7.61 -0.45 -3.55
N GLN A 475 -6.48 0.24 -3.66
CA GLN A 475 -6.19 1.47 -2.93
C GLN A 475 -7.18 2.60 -3.26
N LEU A 476 -7.62 2.73 -4.52
CA LEU A 476 -8.65 3.71 -4.92
C LEU A 476 -10.04 3.29 -4.40
N SER A 477 -10.35 2.00 -4.46
CA SER A 477 -11.58 1.44 -3.90
C SER A 477 -11.68 1.76 -2.40
N ILE A 478 -10.64 1.43 -1.62
CA ILE A 478 -10.55 1.72 -0.18
C ILE A 478 -10.64 3.22 0.12
N SER A 479 -9.96 4.04 -0.67
CA SER A 479 -9.96 5.50 -0.51
C SER A 479 -11.36 6.11 -0.66
N LEU A 480 -12.13 5.67 -1.66
CA LEU A 480 -13.50 6.12 -1.88
C LEU A 480 -14.44 5.64 -0.76
N THR A 481 -14.28 4.40 -0.31
CA THR A 481 -15.06 3.83 0.80
C THR A 481 -14.85 4.62 2.08
N GLN A 482 -13.59 4.84 2.48
CA GLN A 482 -13.28 5.61 3.69
C GLN A 482 -13.76 7.05 3.62
N TRP A 483 -13.76 7.67 2.43
CA TRP A 483 -14.36 9.00 2.26
C TRP A 483 -15.88 8.98 2.46
N GLN A 484 -16.59 7.97 1.94
CA GLN A 484 -18.04 7.84 2.13
C GLN A 484 -18.41 7.56 3.58
N GLU A 485 -17.66 6.69 4.26
CA GLU A 485 -17.79 6.43 5.69
C GLU A 485 -17.62 7.74 6.48
N TRP A 486 -16.50 8.44 6.22
CA TRP A 486 -16.25 9.74 6.82
C TRP A 486 -17.40 10.73 6.62
N GLN A 487 -17.92 10.86 5.40
CA GLN A 487 -19.05 11.73 5.12
C GLN A 487 -20.33 11.34 5.87
N GLN A 488 -20.65 10.06 5.91
CA GLN A 488 -21.81 9.55 6.64
C GLN A 488 -21.74 9.90 8.12
N ASP A 489 -20.55 9.78 8.70
CA ASP A 489 -20.34 10.05 10.11
C ASP A 489 -20.36 11.54 10.45
N GLN A 490 -19.80 12.39 9.57
CA GLN A 490 -19.96 13.85 9.73
C GLN A 490 -21.46 14.24 9.73
N GLN A 491 -22.28 13.61 8.90
CA GLN A 491 -23.72 13.86 8.89
C GLN A 491 -24.42 13.36 10.16
N ASN A 492 -23.98 12.23 10.71
CA ASN A 492 -24.53 11.68 11.96
C ASN A 492 -24.21 12.60 13.16
N LEU A 493 -22.97 13.08 13.25
CA LEU A 493 -22.53 14.04 14.27
C LEU A 493 -23.36 15.33 14.22
N GLN A 494 -23.58 15.92 13.04
CA GLN A 494 -24.40 17.13 12.87
C GLN A 494 -25.85 16.96 13.35
N LYS A 495 -26.38 15.73 13.32
CA LYS A 495 -27.74 15.41 13.74
C LYS A 495 -27.84 15.08 15.24
N ASN A 496 -26.75 15.21 16.01
CA ASN A 496 -26.65 14.77 17.42
C ASN A 496 -27.07 13.31 17.63
N ILE A 497 -27.02 12.49 16.58
CA ILE A 497 -27.34 11.08 16.71
C ILE A 497 -26.08 10.43 17.24
N LYS A 498 -26.12 9.96 18.49
CA LYS A 498 -25.11 9.06 19.05
C LYS A 498 -25.24 7.69 18.38
N VAL A 499 -24.89 7.60 17.10
CA VAL A 499 -24.94 6.32 16.37
C VAL A 499 -23.65 5.56 16.62
N ARG A 500 -23.81 4.24 16.80
CA ARG A 500 -22.80 3.24 16.45
C ARG A 500 -22.21 3.55 15.08
N VAL A 501 -20.91 3.47 14.98
CA VAL A 501 -20.22 3.56 13.69
C VAL A 501 -20.17 2.14 13.14
N PHE A 502 -21.14 1.81 12.29
CA PHE A 502 -21.28 0.53 11.61
C PHE A 502 -21.78 -0.67 12.45
N ASP A 503 -22.93 -1.24 12.04
CA ASP A 503 -23.33 -2.64 12.34
C ASP A 503 -22.79 -3.62 11.28
N GLY A 504 -22.09 -3.11 10.25
CA GLY A 504 -21.32 -3.95 9.35
C GLY A 504 -20.01 -4.31 10.02
N THR A 505 -19.60 -5.56 9.89
CA THR A 505 -18.17 -5.85 9.88
C THR A 505 -17.58 -5.10 8.69
N LEU A 506 -16.64 -4.18 8.92
CA LEU A 506 -15.58 -4.00 7.94
C LEU A 506 -15.09 -5.41 7.62
N PRO A 507 -14.95 -5.82 6.34
CA PRO A 507 -14.21 -7.04 6.05
C PRO A 507 -12.92 -6.90 6.83
N SER A 508 -12.71 -7.78 7.81
CA SER A 508 -11.47 -7.81 8.58
C SER A 508 -10.36 -7.77 7.54
N ARG A 509 -9.63 -6.66 7.50
CA ARG A 509 -8.60 -6.45 6.47
C ARG A 509 -7.48 -7.46 6.64
#